data_AF-A0A9X7B4L1-F1
#
_entry.id   AF-A0A9X7B4L1-F1
#
_cell.length_a   1.000
_cell.length_b   1.000
_cell.length_c   1.000
_cell.angle_alpha   90.00
_cell.angle_beta   90.00
_cell.angle_gamma   90.00
#
_symmetry.space_group_name_H-M   'P 1'
#
loop_
_entity.id
_entity.type
_entity.pdbx_description
1 polymer ?
#
loop_
_entity_poly.entity_id
_entity_poly.type
_entity_poly.pdbx_seq_one_letter_code
_entity_poly.pdbx_strand_id
1 'polypeptide(L)'
;MGRTTSINYPFKPKSNRYLVPGQFWTIPLDNSKFACGRVIETDPNSRRGFLAGLMDWIGDSPPMAENLKGCKTLIQIDVHIKTIHETALDGFISGYRSLELDGIETEYFTSQMVHDENCMLMKGYSVLRQATKEEADTYDQFGYAGYMMIKCYAEDLLANK
;
A
#
# COMPACT_ATOMS: atom_id res chain seq x y z
N MET A 1 11.59 20.82 12.38
CA MET A 1 10.57 21.69 11.74
C MET A 1 10.26 21.12 10.37
N GLY A 2 9.22 20.29 10.26
CA GLY A 2 8.79 19.72 8.98
C GLY A 2 8.05 20.78 8.18
N ARG A 3 8.39 20.95 6.90
CA ARG A 3 7.61 21.81 5.99
C ARG A 3 6.24 21.17 5.81
N THR A 4 5.20 21.79 6.35
CA THR A 4 3.81 21.48 5.99
C THR A 4 3.55 22.03 4.60
N THR A 5 3.99 21.32 3.57
CA THR A 5 3.53 21.57 2.20
C THR A 5 2.04 21.23 2.14
N SER A 6 1.18 22.22 1.92
CA SER A 6 -0.23 21.98 1.62
C SER A 6 -0.32 21.22 0.30
N ILE A 7 -0.61 19.92 0.37
CA ILE A 7 -0.83 19.09 -0.81
C ILE A 7 -2.29 19.31 -1.26
N ASN A 8 -2.47 19.78 -2.49
CA ASN A 8 -3.77 19.80 -3.14
C ASN A 8 -4.00 18.47 -3.84
N TYR A 9 -5.19 17.91 -3.68
CA TYR A 9 -5.62 16.70 -4.36
C TYR A 9 -6.52 17.04 -5.55
N PRO A 10 -6.51 16.24 -6.64
CA PRO A 10 -5.60 15.13 -6.89
C PRO A 10 -4.19 15.62 -7.29
N PHE A 11 -3.17 14.77 -7.11
CA PHE A 11 -1.80 15.07 -7.60
C PHE A 11 -1.06 13.83 -8.09
N LYS A 12 -0.11 14.02 -9.02
CA LYS A 12 0.74 12.93 -9.55
C LYS A 12 2.07 12.89 -8.82
N PRO A 13 2.35 11.88 -7.98
CA PRO A 13 3.59 11.83 -7.21
C PRO A 13 4.77 11.57 -8.13
N LYS A 14 5.83 12.39 -8.03
CA LYS A 14 7.09 12.18 -8.77
C LYS A 14 8.19 11.51 -7.92
N SER A 15 7.95 11.42 -6.61
CA SER A 15 8.86 10.86 -5.60
C SER A 15 8.06 10.52 -4.35
N ASN A 16 8.53 9.55 -3.56
CA ASN A 16 7.94 9.22 -2.27
C ASN A 16 8.04 10.36 -1.24
N ARG A 17 8.86 11.39 -1.46
CA ARG A 17 8.90 12.61 -0.64
C ARG A 17 7.59 13.40 -0.63
N TYR A 18 6.72 13.15 -1.60
CA TYR A 18 5.38 13.74 -1.68
C TYR A 18 4.29 12.78 -1.16
N LEU A 19 4.69 11.56 -0.80
CA LEU A 19 3.80 10.58 -0.23
C LEU A 19 3.78 10.71 1.29
N VAL A 20 2.60 10.54 1.88
CA VAL A 20 2.45 10.40 3.33
C VAL A 20 1.52 9.23 3.63
N PRO A 21 1.78 8.45 4.70
CA PRO A 21 0.87 7.40 5.16
C PRO A 21 -0.57 7.89 5.28
N GLY A 22 -1.52 7.15 4.70
CA GLY A 22 -2.94 7.50 4.67
C GLY A 22 -3.42 8.16 3.37
N GLN A 23 -2.52 8.61 2.49
CA GLN A 23 -2.91 8.97 1.13
C GLN A 23 -3.45 7.75 0.38
N PHE A 24 -4.44 7.97 -0.49
CA PHE A 24 -5.06 6.88 -1.23
C PHE A 24 -5.28 7.26 -2.70
N TRP A 25 -5.37 6.25 -3.55
CA TRP A 25 -5.69 6.39 -4.97
C TRP A 25 -6.75 5.41 -5.41
N THR A 26 -7.49 5.84 -6.43
CA THR A 26 -8.55 5.07 -7.06
C THR A 26 -7.96 4.06 -8.03
N ILE A 27 -8.29 2.77 -7.92
CA ILE A 27 -7.87 1.73 -8.87
C ILE A 27 -9.10 1.33 -9.71
N PRO A 28 -9.18 1.71 -11.00
CA PRO A 28 -10.26 1.25 -11.87
C PRO A 28 -10.16 -0.26 -12.13
N LEU A 29 -11.29 -0.94 -11.98
CA LEU A 29 -11.41 -2.37 -12.25
C LEU A 29 -12.06 -2.62 -13.61
N ASP A 30 -11.81 -3.80 -14.17
CA ASP A 30 -12.31 -4.18 -15.50
C ASP A 30 -13.84 -4.34 -15.53
N ASN A 31 -14.46 -4.60 -14.38
CA ASN A 31 -15.92 -4.63 -14.20
C ASN A 31 -16.58 -3.24 -14.09
N SER A 32 -15.87 -2.16 -14.41
CA SER A 32 -16.31 -0.76 -14.30
C SER A 32 -16.56 -0.25 -12.87
N LYS A 33 -16.20 -1.02 -11.85
CA LYS A 33 -16.14 -0.56 -10.46
C LYS A 33 -14.74 -0.01 -10.11
N PHE A 34 -14.60 0.46 -8.88
CA PHE A 34 -13.35 1.01 -8.36
C PHE A 34 -12.94 0.29 -7.08
N ALA A 35 -11.67 -0.06 -6.99
CA ALA A 35 -10.99 -0.42 -5.74
C ALA A 35 -10.16 0.77 -5.23
N CYS A 36 -9.50 0.60 -4.09
CA CYS A 36 -8.69 1.64 -3.48
C CYS A 36 -7.33 1.10 -3.04
N GLY A 37 -6.25 1.74 -3.52
CA GLY A 37 -4.92 1.59 -2.96
C GLY A 37 -4.65 2.68 -1.91
N ARG A 38 -3.86 2.38 -0.89
CA ARG A 38 -3.51 3.29 0.20
C ARG A 38 -2.02 3.23 0.51
N VAL A 39 -1.40 4.38 0.76
CA VAL A 39 -0.01 4.48 1.21
C VAL A 39 0.03 4.09 2.69
N ILE A 40 0.76 3.03 3.02
CA ILE A 40 0.90 2.54 4.40
C ILE A 40 2.17 3.11 5.03
N GLU A 41 3.30 3.03 4.32
CA GLU A 41 4.58 3.52 4.80
C GLU A 41 5.43 3.98 3.61
N THR A 42 6.32 4.96 3.79
CA THR A 42 7.29 5.37 2.76
C THR A 42 8.64 4.74 3.04
N ASP A 43 9.29 4.18 2.04
CA ASP A 43 10.66 3.64 2.18
C ASP A 43 11.66 4.77 2.47
N PRO A 44 12.36 4.77 3.62
CA PRO A 44 13.34 5.79 3.96
C PRO A 44 14.61 5.74 3.10
N ASN A 45 14.93 4.58 2.51
CA ASN A 45 16.14 4.33 1.74
C ASN A 45 15.94 4.48 0.23
N SER A 46 14.68 4.57 -0.22
CA SER A 46 14.33 4.82 -1.61
C SER A 46 13.75 6.21 -1.80
N ARG A 47 13.87 6.76 -3.02
CA ARG A 47 13.15 8.00 -3.41
C ARG A 47 11.80 7.73 -4.07
N ARG A 48 11.49 6.46 -4.29
CA ARG A 48 10.38 6.01 -5.13
C ARG A 48 9.66 4.78 -4.56
N GLY A 49 10.24 4.08 -3.59
CA GLY A 49 9.62 2.96 -2.88
C GLY A 49 8.64 3.43 -1.80
N PHE A 50 7.56 2.68 -1.62
CA PHE A 50 6.60 2.81 -0.54
C PHE A 50 5.80 1.52 -0.38
N LEU A 51 5.31 1.27 0.83
CA LEU A 51 4.44 0.15 1.15
C LEU A 51 3.00 0.55 0.81
N ALA A 52 2.39 -0.17 -0.12
CA ALA A 52 1.02 0.01 -0.53
C ALA A 52 0.11 -1.00 0.16
N GLY A 53 -1.09 -0.59 0.54
CA GLY A 53 -2.16 -1.46 1.00
C GLY A 53 -3.30 -1.45 0.00
N LEU A 54 -3.82 -2.63 -0.37
CA LEU A 54 -5.10 -2.74 -1.05
C LEU A 54 -6.20 -2.72 0.01
N MET A 55 -7.13 -1.78 -0.08
CA MET A 55 -8.22 -1.68 0.89
C MET A 55 -9.30 -2.74 0.62
N ASP A 56 -9.92 -3.28 1.68
CA ASP A 56 -11.14 -4.10 1.58
C ASP A 56 -12.35 -3.21 1.28
N TRP A 57 -12.37 -2.67 0.07
CA TRP A 57 -13.39 -1.74 -0.39
C TRP A 57 -13.54 -1.80 -1.91
N ILE A 58 -14.77 -1.78 -2.38
CA ILE A 58 -15.15 -1.64 -3.79
C ILE A 58 -16.36 -0.72 -3.89
N GLY A 59 -16.45 0.08 -4.97
CA GLY A 59 -17.60 0.95 -5.20
C GLY A 59 -17.83 1.30 -6.67
N ASP A 60 -19.04 1.77 -6.98
CA ASP A 60 -19.44 2.20 -8.33
C ASP A 60 -18.94 3.61 -8.68
N SER A 61 -18.20 4.25 -7.79
CA SER A 61 -17.60 5.57 -7.97
C SER A 61 -16.24 5.63 -7.27
N PRO A 62 -15.32 6.53 -7.67
CA PRO A 62 -14.02 6.68 -7.01
C PRO A 62 -14.15 6.87 -5.48
N PRO A 63 -13.26 6.28 -4.67
CA PRO A 63 -13.32 6.38 -3.22
C PRO A 63 -13.13 7.82 -2.73
N MET A 64 -13.90 8.19 -1.71
CA MET A 64 -13.66 9.35 -0.85
C MET A 64 -13.20 8.87 0.53
N ALA A 65 -12.64 9.78 1.33
CA ALA A 65 -12.15 9.46 2.67
C ALA A 65 -13.23 8.77 3.55
N GLU A 66 -14.48 9.21 3.49
CA GLU A 66 -15.55 8.59 4.29
C GLU A 66 -15.92 7.18 3.84
N ASN A 67 -15.67 6.82 2.57
CA ASN A 67 -15.92 5.45 2.10
C ASN A 67 -14.94 4.44 2.70
N LEU A 68 -13.76 4.89 3.13
CA LEU A 68 -12.70 4.03 3.68
C LEU A 68 -12.80 3.85 5.20
N LYS A 69 -13.80 4.44 5.85
CA LYS A 69 -13.95 4.40 7.31
C LYS A 69 -14.10 2.96 7.80
N GLY A 70 -13.14 2.53 8.63
CA GLY A 70 -13.13 1.18 9.22
C GLY A 70 -12.79 0.06 8.24
N CYS A 71 -12.45 0.37 6.98
CA CYS A 71 -11.91 -0.60 6.04
C CYS A 71 -10.51 -1.02 6.46
N LYS A 72 -10.20 -2.32 6.34
CA LYS A 72 -8.86 -2.88 6.56
C LYS A 72 -8.09 -2.97 5.25
N THR A 73 -6.80 -3.26 5.32
CA THR A 73 -6.04 -3.72 4.15
C THR A 73 -6.26 -5.22 3.94
N LEU A 74 -6.52 -5.63 2.70
CA LEU A 74 -6.52 -7.04 2.29
C LEU A 74 -5.11 -7.58 2.12
N ILE A 75 -4.20 -6.73 1.65
CA ILE A 75 -2.80 -7.05 1.40
C ILE A 75 -1.96 -5.78 1.53
N GLN A 76 -0.72 -5.92 2.00
CA GLN A 76 0.31 -4.87 1.95
C GLN A 76 1.52 -5.35 1.13
N ILE A 77 2.01 -4.53 0.21
CA ILE A 77 3.11 -4.88 -0.72
C ILE A 77 4.06 -3.71 -0.95
N ASP A 78 5.36 -4.01 -1.04
CA ASP A 78 6.40 -3.04 -1.40
C ASP A 78 6.31 -2.72 -2.89
N VAL A 79 6.16 -1.43 -3.21
CA VAL A 79 5.96 -0.97 -4.58
C VAL A 79 6.68 0.33 -4.84
N HIS A 80 6.81 0.65 -6.12
CA HIS A 80 7.35 1.93 -6.58
C HIS A 80 6.24 2.91 -6.95
N ILE A 81 6.50 4.23 -6.91
CA ILE A 81 5.54 5.30 -7.31
C ILE A 81 4.90 5.09 -8.70
N LYS A 82 5.53 4.29 -9.55
CA LYS A 82 5.03 3.96 -10.88
C LYS A 82 3.77 3.09 -10.78
N THR A 83 3.60 2.30 -9.73
CA THR A 83 2.34 1.63 -9.40
C THR A 83 1.17 2.62 -9.39
N ILE A 84 1.32 3.79 -8.76
CA ILE A 84 0.26 4.82 -8.80
C ILE A 84 0.07 5.32 -10.23
N HIS A 85 1.15 5.56 -10.99
CA HIS A 85 1.03 6.07 -12.37
C HIS A 85 0.31 5.11 -13.32
N GLU A 86 0.47 3.80 -13.12
CA GLU A 86 -0.06 2.77 -14.01
C GLU A 86 -1.42 2.22 -13.55
N THR A 87 -1.70 2.22 -12.24
CA THR A 87 -2.93 1.60 -11.69
C THR A 87 -3.97 2.61 -11.22
N ALA A 88 -3.56 3.84 -10.92
CA ALA A 88 -4.51 4.84 -10.46
C ALA A 88 -5.32 5.45 -11.61
N LEU A 89 -6.54 5.88 -11.32
CA LEU A 89 -7.30 6.76 -12.22
C LEU A 89 -6.45 8.01 -12.53
N ASP A 90 -6.09 8.16 -13.81
CA ASP A 90 -5.19 9.20 -14.36
C ASP A 90 -3.78 9.28 -13.72
N GLY A 91 -3.40 8.23 -12.97
CA GLY A 91 -2.10 8.17 -12.31
C GLY A 91 -1.98 9.09 -11.08
N PHE A 92 -3.09 9.45 -10.44
CA PHE A 92 -3.14 10.40 -9.33
C PHE A 92 -3.38 9.75 -7.96
N ILE A 93 -2.82 10.38 -6.92
CA ILE A 93 -3.34 10.26 -5.56
C ILE A 93 -4.62 11.09 -5.48
N SER A 94 -5.71 10.47 -5.03
CA SER A 94 -7.07 11.04 -5.03
C SER A 94 -7.37 11.81 -3.75
N GLY A 95 -6.81 11.42 -2.62
CA GLY A 95 -7.13 12.02 -1.32
C GLY A 95 -6.28 11.51 -0.17
N TYR A 96 -6.73 11.81 1.04
CA TYR A 96 -6.07 11.43 2.29
C TYR A 96 -7.07 11.09 3.38
N ARG A 97 -6.74 10.06 4.15
CA ARG A 97 -7.37 9.73 5.43
C ARG A 97 -6.29 9.15 6.33
N SER A 98 -6.17 9.67 7.56
CA SER A 98 -5.19 9.13 8.53
C SER A 98 -5.41 7.62 8.74
N LEU A 99 -4.33 6.84 8.77
CA LEU A 99 -4.36 5.40 9.04
C LEU A 99 -4.86 5.11 10.46
N GLU A 100 -4.54 5.99 11.42
CA GLU A 100 -4.92 5.86 12.83
C GLU A 100 -6.44 5.86 13.03
N LEU A 101 -7.18 6.60 12.18
CA LEU A 101 -8.64 6.65 12.26
C LEU A 101 -9.31 5.31 11.93
N ASP A 102 -8.58 4.43 11.25
CA ASP A 102 -9.05 3.10 10.83
C ASP A 102 -8.27 1.97 11.52
N GLY A 103 -7.35 2.30 12.43
CA GLY A 103 -6.51 1.32 13.13
C GLY A 103 -5.59 0.52 12.20
N ILE A 104 -5.15 1.12 11.08
CA ILE A 104 -4.27 0.46 10.11
C ILE A 104 -2.81 0.65 10.53
N GLU A 105 -2.09 -0.45 10.67
CA GLU A 105 -0.66 -0.50 10.92
C GLU A 105 0.06 -1.21 9.79
N THR A 106 1.39 -1.14 9.78
CA THR A 106 2.22 -1.97 8.91
C THR A 106 2.15 -3.42 9.34
N GLU A 107 2.00 -4.33 8.37
CA GLU A 107 2.01 -5.77 8.62
C GLU A 107 3.42 -6.29 8.98
N TYR A 108 3.45 -7.51 9.50
CA TYR A 108 4.68 -8.27 9.67
C TYR A 108 5.06 -8.98 8.38
N PHE A 109 6.36 -9.01 8.10
CA PHE A 109 6.92 -9.68 6.94
C PHE A 109 8.21 -10.43 7.31
N THR A 110 8.60 -11.37 6.47
CA THR A 110 9.95 -11.95 6.49
C THR A 110 10.81 -11.37 5.37
N SER A 111 12.10 -11.13 5.63
CA SER A 111 13.00 -10.52 4.62
C SER A 111 13.26 -11.40 3.40
N GLN A 112 13.00 -12.72 3.51
CA GLN A 112 13.30 -13.71 2.48
C GLN A 112 12.39 -14.93 2.61
N MET A 113 12.10 -15.60 1.48
CA MET A 113 11.27 -16.82 1.45
C MET A 113 11.88 -17.98 2.25
N VAL A 114 13.20 -18.11 2.22
CA VAL A 114 13.88 -19.26 2.82
C VAL A 114 14.24 -18.91 4.25
N HIS A 115 13.74 -19.68 5.20
CA HIS A 115 14.17 -19.58 6.59
C HIS A 115 15.60 -20.13 6.73
N ASP A 116 16.56 -19.22 6.89
CA ASP A 116 17.94 -19.50 7.29
C ASP A 116 18.36 -18.53 8.40
N GLU A 117 19.65 -18.53 8.74
CA GLU A 117 20.20 -17.66 9.79
C GLU A 117 20.09 -16.15 9.49
N ASN A 118 19.82 -15.77 8.25
CA ASN A 118 19.71 -14.38 7.80
C ASN A 118 18.26 -13.92 7.58
N CYS A 119 17.27 -14.81 7.73
CA CYS A 119 15.87 -14.44 7.62
C CYS A 119 15.46 -13.54 8.80
N MET A 120 15.06 -12.30 8.48
CA MET A 120 14.71 -11.28 9.47
C MET A 120 13.19 -11.08 9.53
N LEU A 121 12.67 -10.90 10.73
CA LEU A 121 11.32 -10.41 10.98
C LEU A 121 11.30 -8.90 10.82
N MET A 122 10.33 -8.41 10.05
CA MET A 122 10.12 -7.00 9.75
C MET A 122 8.71 -6.58 10.15
N LYS A 123 8.53 -5.31 10.48
CA LYS A 123 7.22 -4.64 10.56
C LYS A 123 7.24 -3.44 9.63
N GLY A 124 6.55 -3.54 8.49
CA GLY A 124 6.81 -2.65 7.35
C GLY A 124 8.29 -2.69 6.92
N TYR A 125 8.90 -1.52 6.71
CA TYR A 125 10.33 -1.40 6.37
C TYR A 125 11.27 -1.56 7.58
N SER A 126 10.74 -1.65 8.80
CA SER A 126 11.57 -1.76 10.01
C SER A 126 11.99 -3.21 10.26
N VAL A 127 13.31 -3.46 10.22
CA VAL A 127 13.90 -4.74 10.64
C VAL A 127 13.89 -4.83 12.16
N LEU A 128 13.30 -5.89 12.71
CA LEU A 128 13.16 -6.06 14.16
C LEU A 128 14.25 -6.97 14.74
N ARG A 129 14.36 -8.18 14.21
CA ARG A 129 15.29 -9.24 14.66
C ARG A 129 15.29 -10.39 13.66
N GLN A 130 16.09 -11.42 13.91
CA GLN A 130 15.98 -12.69 13.20
C GLN A 130 14.58 -13.30 13.39
N ALA A 131 14.00 -13.80 12.31
CA ALA A 131 12.70 -14.48 12.31
C ALA A 131 12.84 -15.88 12.90
N THR A 132 11.83 -16.30 13.67
CA THR A 132 11.68 -17.72 14.02
C THR A 132 11.20 -18.50 12.79
N LYS A 133 11.33 -19.82 12.84
CA LYS A 133 10.81 -20.69 11.79
C LYS A 133 9.29 -20.54 11.62
N GLU A 134 8.57 -20.48 12.75
CA GLU A 134 7.11 -20.29 12.75
C GLU A 134 6.70 -18.97 12.10
N GLU A 135 7.42 -17.88 12.37
CA GLU A 135 7.18 -16.59 11.73
C GLU A 135 7.46 -16.62 10.22
N ALA A 136 8.50 -17.34 9.78
CA ALA A 136 8.81 -17.53 8.37
C ALA A 136 7.78 -18.40 7.62
N ASP A 137 7.16 -19.35 8.32
CA ASP A 137 6.07 -20.16 7.78
C ASP A 137 4.72 -19.41 7.80
N THR A 138 4.60 -18.31 8.56
CA THR A 138 3.35 -17.58 8.78
C THR A 138 3.25 -16.28 7.97
N TYR A 139 4.32 -15.48 7.94
CA TYR A 139 4.28 -14.14 7.35
C TYR A 139 4.79 -14.13 5.92
N ASP A 140 4.12 -13.34 5.09
CA ASP A 140 4.53 -13.11 3.70
C ASP A 140 5.95 -12.56 3.61
N GLN A 141 6.63 -12.91 2.51
CA GLN A 141 7.94 -12.32 2.21
C GLN A 141 7.78 -10.84 1.82
N PHE A 142 8.62 -10.00 2.40
CA PHE A 142 8.88 -8.65 1.95
C PHE A 142 9.55 -8.67 0.57
N GLY A 143 8.77 -8.51 -0.49
CA GLY A 143 9.23 -8.55 -1.87
C GLY A 143 8.74 -7.36 -2.68
N TYR A 144 9.59 -6.86 -3.57
CA TYR A 144 9.21 -5.80 -4.49
C TYR A 144 8.24 -6.33 -5.53
N ALA A 145 7.01 -5.82 -5.52
CA ALA A 145 5.98 -6.23 -6.45
C ALA A 145 6.09 -5.43 -7.78
N GLY A 146 5.79 -6.10 -8.90
CA GLY A 146 5.63 -5.43 -10.18
C GLY A 146 4.56 -4.35 -10.13
N TYR A 147 4.69 -3.30 -10.95
CA TYR A 147 3.83 -2.10 -10.84
C TYR A 147 2.31 -2.38 -10.96
N MET A 148 1.93 -3.47 -11.62
CA MET A 148 0.54 -3.86 -11.82
C MET A 148 -0.01 -4.78 -10.74
N MET A 149 0.84 -5.32 -9.86
CA MET A 149 0.45 -6.38 -8.92
C MET A 149 -0.72 -5.98 -8.03
N ILE A 150 -0.77 -4.75 -7.54
CA ILE A 150 -1.90 -4.29 -6.72
C ILE A 150 -3.22 -4.28 -7.51
N LYS A 151 -3.19 -3.96 -8.80
CA LYS A 151 -4.38 -4.04 -9.65
C LYS A 151 -4.77 -5.51 -9.86
N CYS A 152 -3.82 -6.40 -10.14
CA CYS A 152 -4.10 -7.82 -10.27
C CYS A 152 -4.77 -8.40 -9.00
N TYR A 153 -4.28 -8.06 -7.82
CA TYR A 153 -4.93 -8.44 -6.56
C TYR A 153 -6.31 -7.81 -6.39
N ALA A 154 -6.49 -6.56 -6.80
CA ALA A 154 -7.79 -5.91 -6.74
C ALA A 154 -8.81 -6.61 -7.65
N GLU A 155 -8.43 -6.99 -8.87
CA GLU A 155 -9.30 -7.75 -9.76
C GLU A 155 -9.67 -9.11 -9.16
N ASP A 156 -8.67 -9.87 -8.68
CA ASP A 156 -8.88 -11.23 -8.15
C ASP A 156 -9.75 -11.25 -6.88
N LEU A 157 -9.48 -10.33 -5.94
CA LEU A 157 -10.09 -10.34 -4.61
C LEU A 157 -11.41 -9.55 -4.53
N LEU A 158 -11.62 -8.57 -5.42
CA LEU A 158 -12.75 -7.63 -5.30
C LEU A 158 -13.69 -7.63 -6.51
N ALA A 159 -13.23 -7.92 -7.74
CA ALA A 159 -14.09 -7.71 -8.93
C ALA A 159 -15.32 -8.64 -8.97
N ASN A 160 -15.28 -9.75 -8.23
CA ASN A 160 -16.38 -10.71 -8.11
C ASN A 160 -17.31 -10.45 -6.90
N LYS A 161 -17.04 -9.40 -6.10
CA LYS A 161 -17.93 -8.94 -5.02
C LYS A 161 -19.07 -8.08 -5.55
#